data_AF-A0A9Q3D0F9-F1
#
_entry.id   AF-A0A9Q3D0F9-F1
#
_cell.length_a   1.000
_cell.length_b   1.000
_cell.length_c   1.000
_cell.angle_alpha   90.00
_cell.angle_beta   90.00
_cell.angle_gamma   90.00
#
_symmetry.space_group_name_H-M   'P 1'
#
loop_
_entity.id
_entity.type
_entity.pdbx_description
1 polymer ?
#
loop_
_entity_poly.entity_id
_entity_poly.type
_entity_poly.pdbx_seq_one_letter_code
_entity_poly.pdbx_strand_id
1 'polypeptide(L)' 'MKEELLKISFQYKKALASDNKPLGAIKGHEVEIILNAERHYPPLLRGPAYPSSSRAREAVEYDINELMILGFLREVKNN' A
#
# COMPACT_ATOMS: atom_id res chain seq x y z
N MET A 1 -21.01 26.48 -11.21
CA MET A 1 -20.46 25.63 -10.12
C MET A 1 -20.27 24.16 -10.48
N LYS A 2 -21.32 23.33 -10.67
CA LYS A 2 -21.12 21.89 -10.99
C LYS A 2 -20.40 21.65 -12.33
N GLU A 3 -20.75 22.44 -13.35
CA GLU A 3 -20.12 22.38 -14.68
C GLU A 3 -18.66 22.86 -14.68
N GLU A 4 -18.34 23.85 -13.87
CA GLU A 4 -16.96 24.33 -13.70
C GLU A 4 -16.10 23.29 -13.00
N LEU A 5 -16.62 22.64 -11.95
CA LEU A 5 -15.93 21.53 -11.29
C LEU A 5 -15.67 20.38 -12.26
N LEU A 6 -16.65 20.00 -13.09
CA LEU A 6 -16.48 18.98 -14.12
C LEU A 6 -15.40 19.38 -15.14
N LYS A 7 -15.38 20.64 -15.58
CA LYS A 7 -14.32 21.16 -16.47
C LYS A 7 -12.94 21.05 -15.83
N ILE A 8 -12.79 21.47 -14.57
CA ILE A 8 -11.53 21.42 -13.84
C ILE A 8 -11.08 19.96 -13.64
N SER A 9 -11.98 19.09 -13.19
CA SER A 9 -11.68 17.66 -13.00
C SER A 9 -11.28 16.97 -14.32
N PHE A 10 -11.92 17.34 -15.43
CA PHE A 10 -11.54 16.83 -16.74
C PHE A 10 -10.16 17.36 -17.19
N GLN A 11 -9.90 18.65 -16.98
CA GLN A 11 -8.62 19.29 -17.28
C GLN A 11 -7.47 18.65 -16.51
N TYR A 12 -7.66 18.38 -15.23
CA TYR A 12 -6.63 17.81 -14.33
C TYR A 12 -6.82 16.31 -14.04
N LYS A 13 -7.48 15.57 -14.94
CA LYS A 13 -7.80 14.13 -14.75
C LYS A 13 -6.62 13.23 -14.42
N LYS A 14 -5.38 13.65 -14.72
CA LYS A 14 -4.15 12.90 -14.38
C LYS A 14 -3.69 13.10 -12.93
N ALA A 15 -4.09 14.20 -12.30
CA ALA A 15 -3.80 14.51 -10.91
C ALA A 15 -4.83 13.91 -9.94
N LEU A 16 -5.95 13.40 -10.47
CA LEU A 16 -7.01 12.76 -9.70
C LEU A 16 -6.87 11.24 -9.76
N ALA A 17 -7.06 10.58 -8.63
CA ALA A 17 -7.22 9.13 -8.59
C ALA A 17 -8.57 8.74 -9.21
N SER A 18 -8.60 7.66 -9.99
CA SER A 18 -9.83 7.03 -10.47
C SER A 18 -9.66 5.52 -10.45
N ASP A 19 -10.75 4.77 -10.52
CA ASP A 19 -10.72 3.30 -10.47
C ASP A 19 -9.80 2.68 -11.55
N ASN A 20 -9.70 3.34 -12.71
CA ASN A 20 -8.83 2.92 -13.82
C ASN A 20 -7.39 3.43 -13.71
N LYS A 21 -7.15 4.45 -12.89
CA LYS A 21 -5.83 5.05 -12.61
C LYS A 21 -5.71 5.32 -11.11
N PRO A 22 -5.64 4.24 -10.32
CA PRO A 22 -5.44 4.37 -8.89
C PRO A 22 -4.05 4.99 -8.64
N LEU A 23 -3.92 5.71 -7.51
CA LEU A 23 -2.63 6.18 -7.05
C LEU A 23 -1.76 4.94 -6.84
N GLY A 24 -0.78 4.72 -7.72
CA GLY A 24 0.23 3.67 -7.53
C GLY A 24 1.42 4.21 -6.74
N ALA A 25 2.42 3.35 -6.51
CA ALA A 25 3.69 3.77 -5.93
C ALA A 25 4.34 4.88 -6.79
N ILE A 26 4.47 6.08 -6.23
CA ILE A 26 5.15 7.21 -6.88
C ILE A 26 6.66 6.93 -6.83
N LYS A 27 7.26 6.68 -8.01
CA LYS A 27 8.71 6.47 -8.14
C LYS A 27 9.48 7.71 -7.69
N GLY A 28 10.61 7.52 -7.00
CA GLY A 28 11.48 8.61 -6.56
C GLY A 28 11.14 9.23 -5.20
N HIS A 29 10.18 8.66 -4.47
CA HIS A 29 9.90 9.00 -3.06
C HIS A 29 10.34 7.85 -2.13
N GLU A 30 11.35 7.07 -2.53
CA GLU A 30 11.89 6.03 -1.65
C GLU A 30 12.56 6.65 -0.42
N VAL A 31 12.29 6.07 0.76
CA VAL A 31 12.89 6.52 2.03
C VAL A 31 13.87 5.46 2.49
N GLU A 32 15.11 5.88 2.74
CA GLU A 32 16.10 5.06 3.43
C GLU A 32 15.91 5.21 4.95
N ILE A 33 15.52 4.12 5.60
CA ILE A 33 15.36 4.10 7.06
C ILE A 33 16.62 3.49 7.68
N ILE A 34 17.44 4.34 8.29
CA ILE A 34 18.65 3.94 9.00
C ILE A 34 18.30 3.76 10.49
N LEU A 35 18.59 2.58 11.04
CA LEU A 35 18.38 2.30 12.44
C LEU A 35 19.57 2.80 13.26
N ASN A 36 19.32 3.54 14.35
CA ASN A 36 20.36 4.01 15.28
C ASN A 36 20.91 2.90 16.20
N ALA A 37 20.43 1.67 16.04
CA ALA A 37 20.80 0.53 16.87
C ALA A 37 20.97 -0.71 15.99
N GLU A 38 21.88 -1.58 16.40
CA GLU A 38 22.08 -2.88 15.77
C GLU A 38 20.92 -3.82 16.07
N ARG A 39 20.56 -4.68 15.10
CA ARG A 39 19.56 -5.73 15.32
C ARG A 39 20.03 -6.60 16.48
N HIS A 40 19.19 -6.75 17.50
CA HIS A 40 19.49 -7.66 18.60
C HIS A 40 19.64 -9.09 18.06
N TYR A 41 20.71 -9.77 18.49
CA TYR A 41 20.91 -11.19 18.24
C TYR A 41 20.44 -11.99 19.47
N PRO A 42 19.65 -13.06 19.30
CA PRO A 42 19.08 -13.55 18.04
C PRO A 42 17.97 -12.62 17.52
N PRO A 43 17.70 -12.62 16.20
CA PRO A 43 16.57 -11.89 15.64
C PRO A 43 15.30 -12.28 16.39
N LEU A 44 14.48 -11.31 16.83
CA LEU A 44 13.20 -11.62 17.46
C LEU A 44 12.39 -12.53 16.52
N LEU A 45 12.10 -13.74 16.99
CA LEU A 45 11.16 -14.63 16.32
C LEU A 45 9.82 -13.90 16.27
N ARG A 46 9.35 -13.60 15.06
CA ARG A 46 7.99 -13.09 14.88
C ARG A 46 7.06 -14.19 15.38
N GLY A 47 6.29 -13.89 16.41
CA GLY A 47 5.20 -14.76 16.84
C GLY A 47 4.25 -15.03 15.68
N PRO A 48 3.45 -16.11 15.73
CA PRO A 48 2.41 -16.33 14.74
C PRO A 48 1.50 -15.10 14.66
N ALA A 49 0.99 -14.82 13.46
CA ALA A 49 -0.01 -13.76 13.31
C ALA A 49 -1.19 -14.02 14.25
N TYR A 50 -1.73 -12.96 14.84
CA TYR A 50 -2.86 -13.07 15.74
C TYR A 50 -4.06 -13.71 15.01
N PRO A 51 -4.83 -14.62 15.65
CA PRO A 51 -5.98 -15.25 15.02
C PRO A 51 -7.01 -14.19 14.62
N SER A 52 -7.48 -14.26 13.38
CA SER A 52 -8.53 -13.40 12.84
C SER A 52 -9.77 -14.22 12.53
N SER A 53 -10.95 -13.60 12.58
CA SER A 53 -12.19 -14.26 12.15
C SER A 53 -12.16 -14.54 10.65
N SER A 54 -12.88 -15.57 10.19
CA SER A 54 -12.92 -15.94 8.76
C SER A 54 -13.34 -14.75 7.89
N ARG A 55 -14.41 -14.07 8.28
CA ARG A 55 -14.90 -12.86 7.60
C ARG A 55 -13.86 -11.74 7.54
N ALA A 56 -13.13 -11.51 8.64
CA ALA A 56 -12.11 -10.48 8.66
C ALA A 56 -10.92 -10.87 7.78
N ARG A 57 -10.56 -12.16 7.72
CA ARG A 57 -9.48 -12.67 6.88
C ARG A 57 -9.81 -12.49 5.39
N GLU A 58 -11.02 -12.80 4.96
CA GLU A 58 -11.47 -12.62 3.57
C GLU A 58 -11.42 -11.15 3.12
N ALA A 59 -11.89 -10.23 3.96
CA ALA A 59 -11.85 -8.79 3.67
C ALA A 59 -10.39 -8.29 3.55
N VAL A 60 -9.54 -8.69 4.49
CA VAL A 60 -8.11 -8.31 4.48
C VAL A 60 -7.40 -8.89 3.26
N GLU A 61 -7.73 -10.11 2.84
CA GLU A 61 -7.15 -10.75 1.65
C GLU A 61 -7.51 -10.00 0.37
N TYR A 62 -8.74 -9.51 0.25
CA TYR A 62 -9.14 -8.62 -0.85
C TYR A 62 -8.29 -7.35 -0.89
N ASP A 63 -8.18 -6.65 0.24
CA ASP A 63 -7.42 -5.39 0.34
C ASP A 63 -5.92 -5.61 0.05
N ILE A 64 -5.33 -6.70 0.57
CA ILE A 64 -3.92 -7.06 0.30
C ILE A 64 -3.71 -7.28 -1.19
N ASN A 65 -4.60 -8.02 -1.86
CA ASN A 65 -4.48 -8.29 -3.29
C ASN A 65 -4.56 -7.00 -4.11
N GLU A 66 -5.45 -6.07 -3.74
CA GLU A 66 -5.52 -4.76 -4.38
C GLU A 66 -4.21 -3.99 -4.21
N LEU A 67 -3.68 -3.90 -2.98
CA LEU A 67 -2.41 -3.21 -2.70
C LEU A 67 -1.20 -3.84 -3.41
N MET A 68 -1.20 -5.15 -3.63
CA MET A 68 -0.18 -5.85 -4.43
C MET A 68 -0.27 -5.45 -5.91
N ILE A 69 -1.49 -5.41 -6.49
CA ILE A 69 -1.71 -4.99 -7.89
C ILE A 69 -1.28 -3.53 -8.10
N LEU A 70 -1.54 -2.66 -7.12
CA LEU A 70 -1.13 -1.25 -7.13
C LEU A 70 0.39 -1.04 -6.93
N GLY A 71 1.12 -2.09 -6.56
CA GLY A 71 2.57 -2.05 -6.32
C GLY A 71 2.97 -1.38 -5.00
N PHE A 72 2.03 -1.20 -4.06
CA PHE A 72 2.35 -0.74 -2.71
C PHE A 72 2.94 -1.85 -1.85
N LEU A 73 2.43 -3.07 -2.03
CA LEU A 73 2.95 -4.27 -1.37
C LEU A 73 3.72 -5.12 -2.37
N ARG A 74 4.72 -5.85 -1.86
CA ARG A 74 5.45 -6.87 -2.61
C ARG A 74 5.75 -8.06 -1.70
N GLU A 75 5.82 -9.24 -2.28
CA GLU A 75 6.28 -10.41 -1.56
C GLU A 75 7.79 -10.28 -1.26
N VAL A 76 8.18 -10.57 -0.03
CA VAL A 76 9.59 -10.58 0.40
C VAL A 76 9.87 -11.90 1.07
N LYS A 77 10.91 -12.60 0.61
CA LYS A 77 11.41 -13.80 1.27
C LYS A 77 12.38 -13.39 2.37
N ASN A 78 12.28 -14.03 3.53
CA ASN A 78 13.31 -13.93 4.55
C ASN A 78 14.53 -14.73 4.07
N ASN A 79 15.72 -14.12 4.13
CA ASN A 79 16.99 -14.84 4.03
C ASN A 79 17.25 -15.64 5.30
#